data_AF-A0A2S9G290-F1
#
_entry.id   AF-A0A2S9G290-F1
#
_cell.length_a   1.000
_cell.length_b   1.000
_cell.length_c   1.000
_cell.angle_alpha   90.00
_cell.angle_beta   90.00
_cell.angle_gamma   90.00
#
_symmetry.space_group_name_H-M   'P 1'
#
loop_
_entity.id
_entity.type
_entity.pdbx_description
1 polymer ?
#
loop_
_entity_poly.entity_id
_entity_poly.type
_entity_poly.pdbx_seq_one_letter_code
_entity_poly.pdbx_strand_id
1 'polypeptide(L)'
;RSEDTPGCTAGDYDGLQVEGAVVLVDRGSCPFGQKQSVVAERGAVAMIVANNEDGPNMAGGTLGDTTNVRIPAVSVTKAAGEQL
;
A
#
# COMPACT_ATOMS: atom_id res chain seq x y z
N ARG A 1 -0.60 -9.98 6.68
CA ARG A 1 0.22 -8.78 6.97
C ARG A 1 1.66 -9.25 7.04
N SER A 2 2.54 -8.80 6.15
CA SER A 2 3.97 -9.13 6.22
C SER A 2 4.63 -8.17 7.20
N GLU A 3 5.30 -8.68 8.23
CA GLU A 3 5.72 -7.86 9.39
C GLU A 3 7.01 -7.05 9.14
N ASP A 4 7.92 -7.55 8.29
CA ASP A 4 9.22 -6.89 8.08
C ASP A 4 9.21 -5.90 6.90
N THR A 5 8.51 -6.23 5.81
CA THR A 5 8.53 -5.43 4.57
C THR A 5 7.13 -5.22 3.98
N PRO A 6 6.13 -4.74 4.73
CA PRO A 6 4.73 -4.75 4.30
C PRO A 6 4.54 -4.16 2.90
N GLY A 7 4.27 -5.02 1.93
CA GLY A 7 3.97 -4.65 0.55
C GLY A 7 5.14 -4.12 -0.28
N CYS A 8 6.38 -4.35 0.13
CA CYS A 8 7.58 -3.88 -0.58
C CYS A 8 8.10 -4.88 -1.61
N THR A 9 7.70 -6.15 -1.50
CA THR A 9 8.13 -7.26 -2.36
C THR A 9 6.93 -8.06 -2.84
N ALA A 10 7.10 -8.77 -3.96
CA ALA A 10 6.05 -9.64 -4.47
C ALA A 10 5.62 -10.68 -3.42
N GLY A 11 6.58 -11.25 -2.67
CA GLY A 11 6.34 -12.30 -1.68
C GLY A 11 5.40 -11.90 -0.54
N ASP A 12 5.25 -10.60 -0.27
CA ASP A 12 4.31 -10.09 0.74
C ASP A 12 2.84 -10.40 0.42
N TYR A 13 2.56 -10.82 -0.81
CA TYR A 13 1.24 -11.15 -1.32
C TYR A 13 1.05 -12.63 -1.67
N ASP A 14 2.02 -13.49 -1.37
CA ASP A 14 1.91 -14.92 -1.68
C ASP A 14 0.74 -15.56 -0.93
N GLY A 15 -0.07 -16.34 -1.65
CA GLY A 15 -1.29 -16.95 -1.12
C GLY A 15 -2.51 -16.02 -1.04
N LEU A 16 -2.39 -14.75 -1.43
CA LEU A 16 -3.52 -13.80 -1.48
C LEU A 16 -4.10 -13.68 -2.89
N GLN A 17 -5.41 -13.43 -2.98
CA GLN A 17 -6.09 -13.08 -4.24
C GLN A 17 -5.94 -11.58 -4.49
N VAL A 18 -4.91 -11.20 -5.25
CA VAL A 18 -4.62 -9.78 -5.54
C VAL A 18 -5.22 -9.31 -6.86
N GLU A 19 -5.31 -10.19 -7.86
CA GLU A 19 -5.83 -9.83 -9.18
C GLU A 19 -7.29 -9.36 -9.07
N GLY A 20 -7.56 -8.15 -9.59
CA GLY A 20 -8.88 -7.52 -9.50
C GLY A 20 -9.22 -6.90 -8.14
N ALA A 21 -8.37 -7.03 -7.13
CA ALA A 21 -8.65 -6.57 -5.77
C ALA A 21 -8.23 -5.11 -5.51
N VAL A 22 -8.84 -4.50 -4.50
CA VAL A 22 -8.32 -3.30 -3.84
C VAL A 22 -7.44 -3.76 -2.68
N VAL A 23 -6.15 -3.40 -2.70
CA VAL A 23 -5.17 -3.92 -1.74
C VAL A 23 -4.90 -2.90 -0.64
N LEU A 24 -5.09 -3.33 0.62
CA LEU A 24 -4.64 -2.59 1.80
C LEU A 24 -3.18 -2.93 2.10
N VAL A 25 -2.33 -1.91 2.24
CA VAL A 25 -0.91 -2.04 2.59
C VAL A 25 -0.56 -1.11 3.74
N ASP A 26 0.34 -1.54 4.62
CA ASP A 26 0.81 -0.69 5.71
C ASP A 26 1.89 0.28 5.25
N ARG A 27 1.86 1.48 5.82
CA ARG A 27 2.96 2.45 5.73
C ARG A 27 4.20 1.93 6.45
N GLY A 28 5.37 2.05 5.81
CA GLY A 28 6.66 1.66 6.36
C GLY A 28 7.55 0.93 5.36
N SER A 29 8.80 0.68 5.75
CA SER A 29 9.85 -0.11 5.08
C SER A 29 10.32 0.33 3.68
N CYS A 30 9.44 0.85 2.81
CA CYS A 30 9.79 1.30 1.47
C CYS A 30 8.86 2.44 0.97
N PRO A 31 9.25 3.16 -0.10
CA PRO A 31 8.45 4.24 -0.67
C PRO A 31 7.07 3.78 -1.18
N PHE A 32 6.08 4.67 -1.16
CA PHE A 32 4.72 4.35 -1.63
C PHE A 32 4.67 3.98 -3.12
N GLY A 33 5.51 4.59 -3.95
CA GLY A 33 5.62 4.24 -5.37
C GLY A 33 6.11 2.81 -5.62
N GLN A 34 6.98 2.29 -4.74
CA GLN A 34 7.41 0.90 -4.77
C GLN A 34 6.25 -0.03 -4.41
N LYS A 35 5.54 0.25 -3.31
CA LYS A 35 4.35 -0.54 -2.90
C LYS A 35 3.33 -0.61 -4.03
N GLN A 36 3.00 0.55 -4.62
CA GLN A 36 2.10 0.69 -5.76
C GLN A 36 2.54 -0.18 -6.94
N SER A 37 3.84 -0.22 -7.21
CA SER A 37 4.37 -0.99 -8.34
C SER A 37 4.18 -2.48 -8.12
N VAL A 38 4.48 -2.97 -6.91
CA VAL A 38 4.34 -4.39 -6.58
C VAL A 38 2.87 -4.84 -6.64
N VAL A 39 1.94 -4.09 -6.05
CA VAL A 39 0.51 -4.48 -6.10
C VAL A 39 -0.06 -4.39 -7.51
N ALA A 40 0.37 -3.40 -8.30
CA ALA A 40 -0.05 -3.28 -9.70
C ALA A 40 0.49 -4.44 -10.56
N GLU A 41 1.71 -4.92 -10.31
CA GLU A 41 2.28 -6.11 -10.96
C GLU A 41 1.50 -7.39 -10.63
N ARG A 42 0.90 -7.44 -9.44
CA ARG A 42 0.04 -8.54 -9.00
C ARG A 42 -1.42 -8.42 -9.50
N GLY A 43 -1.73 -7.39 -10.31
CA GLY A 43 -3.05 -7.22 -10.94
C GLY A 43 -4.10 -6.53 -10.05
N ALA A 44 -3.69 -5.87 -8.96
CA ALA A 44 -4.60 -5.06 -8.16
C ALA A 44 -5.22 -3.93 -9.01
N VAL A 45 -6.41 -3.47 -8.63
CA VAL A 45 -7.10 -2.35 -9.30
C VAL A 45 -6.98 -1.04 -8.54
N ALA A 46 -6.63 -1.08 -7.25
CA ALA A 46 -6.31 0.09 -6.43
C ALA A 46 -5.48 -0.30 -5.19
N MET A 47 -4.82 0.69 -4.60
CA MET A 47 -4.06 0.55 -3.35
C MET A 47 -4.57 1.52 -2.28
N ILE A 48 -4.75 1.02 -1.06
CA ILE A 48 -5.02 1.81 0.14
C ILE A 48 -3.83 1.67 1.08
N VAL A 49 -3.23 2.79 1.48
CA VAL A 49 -2.14 2.81 2.46
C VAL A 49 -2.70 3.12 3.84
N ALA A 50 -2.60 2.16 4.77
CA ALA A 50 -2.88 2.38 6.18
C ALA A 50 -1.69 3.10 6.84
N ASN A 51 -1.94 4.24 7.49
CA ASN A 51 -0.92 4.94 8.24
C ASN A 51 -0.39 4.08 9.41
N ASN A 52 0.84 4.32 9.83
CA ASN A 52 1.47 3.63 10.97
C ASN A 52 1.54 4.48 12.25
N GLU A 53 1.19 5.76 12.16
CA GLU A 53 1.06 6.67 13.30
C GLU A 53 -0.41 6.81 13.71
N ASP A 54 -0.63 6.91 15.03
CA ASP A 54 -1.96 7.16 15.60
C ASP A 54 -2.43 8.60 15.34
N GLY A 55 -3.75 8.80 15.34
CA GLY A 55 -4.37 10.11 15.17
C GLY A 55 -4.70 10.48 13.71
N PRO A 56 -5.23 11.69 13.46
CA PRO A 56 -5.75 12.11 12.15
C PRO A 56 -4.68 12.64 11.19
N ASN A 57 -3.41 12.65 11.60
CA ASN A 57 -2.35 13.23 10.79
C ASN A 57 -2.05 12.34 9.57
N MET A 58 -2.44 12.82 8.40
CA MET A 58 -2.23 12.16 7.11
C MET A 58 -1.21 12.91 6.22
N ALA A 59 -0.44 13.85 6.80
CA ALA A 59 0.40 14.74 6.01
C ALA A 59 1.52 14.01 5.24
N GLY A 60 1.81 14.51 4.03
CA GLY A 60 3.12 14.35 3.37
C GLY A 60 3.33 13.10 2.52
N GLY A 61 2.27 12.44 2.03
CA GLY A 61 2.41 11.31 1.11
C GLY A 61 2.61 11.72 -0.35
N THR A 62 3.60 11.15 -1.02
CA THR A 62 3.74 11.19 -2.49
C THR A 62 4.11 9.80 -2.99
N LEU A 63 3.68 9.44 -4.20
CA LEU A 63 4.17 8.23 -4.87
C LEU A 63 5.62 8.40 -5.34
N GLY A 64 6.19 9.60 -5.29
CA GLY A 64 7.47 9.95 -5.90
C GLY A 64 7.27 10.50 -7.31
N ASP A 65 8.19 11.36 -7.73
CA ASP A 65 8.18 12.06 -9.02
C ASP A 65 8.53 11.17 -10.22
N THR A 66 9.25 10.08 -9.96
CA THR A 66 9.72 9.12 -10.96
C THR A 66 8.87 7.85 -11.05
N THR A 67 7.80 7.75 -10.25
CA THR A 67 6.96 6.56 -10.21
C THR A 67 6.06 6.48 -11.43
N ASN A 68 6.11 5.35 -12.15
CA ASN A 68 5.11 5.00 -13.13
C ASN A 68 3.81 4.55 -12.44
N VAL A 69 2.89 5.50 -12.26
CA VAL A 69 1.60 5.25 -11.59
C VAL A 69 0.67 4.49 -12.53
N ARG A 70 0.32 3.26 -12.15
CA ARG A 70 -0.52 2.32 -12.89
C ARG A 70 -1.91 2.14 -12.28
N ILE A 71 -2.03 2.30 -10.96
CA ILE A 71 -3.30 2.15 -10.25
C ILE A 71 -3.54 3.34 -9.30
N PRO A 72 -4.81 3.71 -9.03
CA PRO A 72 -5.14 4.69 -8.01
C PRO A 72 -4.57 4.30 -6.64
N ALA A 73 -4.04 5.28 -5.91
CA ALA A 73 -3.53 5.10 -4.56
C ALA A 73 -4.13 6.17 -3.64
N VAL A 74 -4.67 5.73 -2.51
CA VAL A 74 -5.18 6.61 -1.43
C VAL A 74 -4.58 6.18 -0.10
N SER A 75 -4.67 7.03 0.91
CA SER A 75 -4.24 6.71 2.27
C SER A 75 -5.38 6.91 3.27
N VAL A 76 -5.38 6.09 4.32
CA VAL A 76 -6.32 6.14 5.44
C VAL A 76 -5.57 6.21 6.76
N THR A 77 -6.24 6.70 7.81
CA THR A 77 -5.68 6.70 9.16
C THR A 77 -5.37 5.27 9.61
N LYS A 78 -4.47 5.12 10.59
CA LYS A 78 -4.17 3.80 11.19
C LYS A 78 -5.44 3.11 11.70
N ALA A 79 -6.26 3.85 12.45
CA ALA A 79 -7.51 3.34 13.01
C ALA A 79 -8.52 2.88 11.94
N ALA A 80 -8.60 3.57 10.79
CA ALA A 80 -9.46 3.13 9.69
C ALA A 80 -8.89 1.90 8.97
N GLY A 81 -7.57 1.83 8.78
CA GLY A 81 -6.90 0.67 8.18
C GLY A 81 -7.06 -0.60 9.02
N GLU A 82 -7.06 -0.49 10.35
CA GLU A 82 -7.29 -1.63 11.26
C GLU A 82 -8.73 -2.18 11.24
N GLN A 83 -9.69 -1.47 10.63
CA GLN A 83 -11.08 -1.89 10.50
C GLN A 83 -11.40 -2.58 9.17
N LEU A 84 -10.45 -2.61 8.24
CA LEU A 84 -10.56 -3.20 6.90
C LEU A 84 -9.94 -4.61 6.89
#